data_AF-A0A3M7M7M0-F1
#
_entry.id   AF-A0A3M7M7M0-F1
#
_cell.length_a   1.000
_cell.length_b   1.000
_cell.length_c   1.000
_cell.angle_alpha   90.00
_cell.angle_beta   90.00
_cell.angle_gamma   90.00
#
_symmetry.space_group_name_H-M   'P 1'
#
loop_
_entity.id
_entity.type
_entity.pdbx_description
1 polymer ?
#
loop_
_entity_poly.entity_id
_entity_poly.type
_entity_poly.pdbx_seq_one_letter_code
_entity_poly.pdbx_strand_id
1 'polypeptide(L)'
;MSCQHYLILRNRRLANMSDLQCTQDATEDPRSKLEHIVETKAYVDDMEMVPWYTKELEEPKPMVRDLFESYSKVPPADVVAHIKHVRDEAFKIYPYPCLGNWGFLNFSVGEGPAYQEILARVKSGDQYLDLGCCMGQDLRKLVHDGVPSEKTFAVDVKEDFWEFGYEMFLDKLSLQTHFVQADIFDADSQLKDLDGRMNIVNAASFFHLFGRTKQITAAKRVVQLLKPEAGSLIVGRQGGRADAGGLVYDSKTMTAFWHNPDTWTELWKQVGQETGTEWKVEATLGEEDLSKRMKTKLVPSGTRFMTFVIQLINIHSAFHAGAYQQVLDFDTSSFSSANALPVRVLKLRSQIALGQAHSVSSELASEKTADLVAVKLLADFEQGKDVVSQAKKLAEQHGQESLTVQLCVGMVLERAGETEAALDVLSKHQGSLDAVALIVQIHLQQNRTDLAAKEAQRARKWAQDSLLVNIAESWVGMREGGEKYQSAFYVFEELATTSQSTSPHSLVAQAVSELHLGRLPEAEAALQQAISIDGASADTIANLIVLNTLLGKKDETDKLKSQLQATAPQHRAVTDWAAKKEDFAKAAAKYTPMFEVAS
;
A
#
# COMPACT_ATOMS: atom_id res chain seq x y z
N MET A 1 22.71 12.77 0.10
CA MET A 1 23.15 12.72 1.52
C MET A 1 22.46 11.58 2.29
N SER A 2 23.16 10.47 2.57
CA SER A 2 22.71 9.26 3.27
C SER A 2 23.88 8.72 4.10
N CYS A 3 23.51 8.13 5.23
CA CYS A 3 24.32 7.55 6.30
C CYS A 3 25.33 8.42 7.07
N GLN A 4 25.78 9.58 6.58
CA GLN A 4 26.86 10.38 7.23
C GLN A 4 26.48 11.79 7.65
N HIS A 5 25.63 11.97 8.65
CA HIS A 5 25.65 13.25 9.36
C HIS A 5 25.99 12.99 10.82
N TYR A 6 27.29 12.83 11.08
CA TYR A 6 27.94 13.56 12.16
C TYR A 6 28.69 14.67 11.41
N LEU A 7 28.06 15.86 11.35
CA LEU A 7 28.50 17.10 10.70
C LEU A 7 28.85 17.05 9.19
N ILE A 8 28.08 17.82 8.40
CA ILE A 8 28.55 18.90 7.50
C ILE A 8 27.32 19.53 6.84
N LEU A 9 26.93 20.73 7.30
CA LEU A 9 26.21 21.70 6.47
C LEU A 9 27.27 22.61 5.84
N ARG A 10 27.33 22.69 4.51
CA ARG A 10 27.96 23.83 3.84
C ARG A 10 26.97 24.48 2.86
N ASN A 11 26.82 25.79 3.05
CA ASN A 11 26.22 26.83 2.20
C ASN A 11 24.76 27.24 2.48
N ARG A 12 24.57 28.23 3.38
CA ARG A 12 24.05 29.58 3.02
C ARG A 12 23.98 30.54 4.23
N ARG A 13 24.67 31.68 4.05
CA ARG A 13 24.49 33.06 4.56
C ARG A 13 23.92 33.32 5.98
N LEU A 14 24.80 33.92 6.80
CA LEU A 14 24.58 35.03 7.73
C LEU A 14 23.13 35.41 8.07
N ALA A 15 22.71 35.15 9.30
CA ALA A 15 21.77 36.00 10.02
C ALA A 15 22.07 35.94 11.53
N ASN A 16 22.32 37.11 12.11
CA ASN A 16 22.52 37.36 13.54
C ASN A 16 21.30 36.94 14.36
N MET A 17 21.49 36.33 15.53
CA MET A 17 20.64 36.57 16.70
C MET A 17 21.46 36.35 17.99
N SER A 18 21.45 37.39 18.82
CA SER A 18 22.03 37.47 20.15
C SER A 18 21.15 36.77 21.21
N ASP A 19 21.79 36.51 22.35
CA ASP A 19 21.22 36.18 23.66
C ASP A 19 20.79 34.73 23.93
N LEU A 20 21.69 34.01 24.59
CA LEU A 20 21.41 33.29 25.84
C LEU A 20 22.74 32.90 26.50
N GLN A 21 23.11 33.63 27.55
CA GLN A 21 24.15 33.22 28.50
C GLN A 21 23.55 32.20 29.46
N CYS A 22 24.17 31.02 29.56
CA CYS A 22 24.17 30.23 30.79
C CYS A 22 25.56 29.62 30.95
N THR A 23 26.20 29.96 32.07
CA THR A 23 27.51 29.47 32.51
C THR A 23 27.38 28.08 33.12
N GLN A 24 28.23 27.12 32.73
CA GLN A 24 29.22 26.46 33.62
C GLN A 24 29.87 25.21 32.98
N ASP A 25 31.17 25.09 33.27
CA ASP A 25 32.09 23.95 33.16
C ASP A 25 32.54 23.42 31.78
N ALA A 26 33.71 23.91 31.37
CA ALA A 26 34.55 23.40 30.30
C ALA A 26 35.22 22.05 30.66
N THR A 27 34.43 20.99 30.74
CA THR A 27 34.89 19.64 30.40
C THR A 27 34.48 19.38 28.96
N GLU A 28 35.43 19.23 28.04
CA GLU A 28 35.16 18.98 26.61
C GLU A 28 34.09 17.89 26.43
N ASP A 29 32.95 18.26 25.83
CA ASP A 29 31.90 17.31 25.48
C ASP A 29 32.48 16.19 24.58
N PRO A 30 32.36 14.90 24.97
CA PRO A 30 32.84 13.77 24.16
C PRO A 30 32.33 13.78 22.70
N ARG A 31 31.18 14.39 22.41
CA ARG A 31 30.68 14.55 21.04
C ARG A 31 31.47 15.60 20.26
N SER A 32 31.72 16.77 20.84
CA SER A 32 32.55 17.82 20.22
C SER A 32 33.95 17.33 19.86
N LYS A 33 34.55 16.50 20.74
CA LYS A 33 35.86 15.88 20.49
C LYS A 33 35.82 14.90 19.31
N LEU A 34 34.80 14.05 19.25
CA LEU A 34 34.60 13.11 18.16
C LEU A 34 34.35 13.83 16.83
N GLU A 35 33.52 14.87 16.85
CA GLU A 35 33.25 15.73 15.70
C GLU A 35 34.56 16.29 15.13
N HIS A 36 35.43 16.81 15.99
CA HIS A 36 36.75 17.28 15.57
C HIS A 36 37.63 16.17 14.96
N ILE A 37 37.64 14.96 15.56
CA ILE A 37 38.39 13.80 15.02
C ILE A 37 37.90 13.43 13.61
N VAL A 38 36.58 13.42 13.39
CA VAL A 38 35.97 13.09 12.10
C VAL A 38 36.26 14.18 11.07
N GLU A 39 36.10 15.47 11.43
CA GLU A 39 36.36 16.61 10.55
C GLU A 39 37.82 16.71 10.12
N THR A 40 38.76 16.48 11.05
CA THR A 40 40.21 16.51 10.76
C THR A 40 40.73 15.24 10.12
N LYS A 41 39.90 14.18 10.05
CA LYS A 41 40.29 12.83 9.64
C LYS A 41 41.45 12.22 10.46
N ALA A 42 41.65 12.65 11.71
CA ALA A 42 42.71 12.12 12.57
C ALA A 42 42.62 10.58 12.77
N TYR A 43 41.40 10.02 12.65
CA TYR A 43 41.16 8.58 12.76
C TYR A 43 41.77 7.73 11.63
N VAL A 44 42.23 8.34 10.53
CA VAL A 44 42.86 7.61 9.42
C VAL A 44 44.21 7.04 9.84
N ASP A 45 44.95 7.78 10.68
CA ASP A 45 46.24 7.36 11.24
C ASP A 45 46.08 6.50 12.50
N ASP A 46 45.05 6.77 13.30
CA ASP A 46 44.71 6.02 14.51
C ASP A 46 43.18 5.82 14.65
N MET A 47 42.69 4.68 14.17
CA MET A 47 41.25 4.36 14.18
C MET A 47 40.68 4.19 15.60
N GLU A 48 41.51 3.87 16.59
CA GLU A 48 41.08 3.68 17.98
C GLU A 48 40.69 5.01 18.66
N MET A 49 40.99 6.16 18.02
CA MET A 49 40.45 7.45 18.41
C MET A 49 38.92 7.51 18.33
N VAL A 50 38.30 6.67 17.51
CA VAL A 50 36.84 6.60 17.36
C VAL A 50 36.27 5.63 18.41
N PRO A 51 35.39 6.08 19.33
CA PRO A 51 34.99 5.28 20.49
C PRO A 51 34.30 3.95 20.20
N TRP A 52 33.74 3.76 19.00
CA TRP A 52 33.07 2.54 18.58
C TRP A 52 33.93 1.66 17.67
N TYR A 53 35.20 2.01 17.45
CA TYR A 53 36.12 1.16 16.69
C TYR A 53 36.56 -0.03 17.55
N THR A 54 36.33 -1.23 17.02
CA THR A 54 36.77 -2.49 17.61
C THR A 54 37.83 -3.08 16.69
N LYS A 55 39.05 -3.23 17.20
CA LYS A 55 40.20 -3.65 16.40
C LYS A 55 40.11 -5.09 15.92
N GLU A 56 39.72 -6.00 16.81
CA GLU A 56 39.68 -7.42 16.51
C GLU A 56 38.27 -7.87 16.14
N LEU A 57 38.18 -8.65 15.06
CA LEU A 57 36.98 -9.38 14.68
C LEU A 57 37.00 -10.72 15.42
N GLU A 58 36.02 -10.95 16.29
CA GLU A 58 35.77 -12.28 16.83
C GLU A 58 35.32 -13.22 15.71
N GLU A 59 35.43 -14.52 15.95
CA GLU A 59 35.03 -15.56 15.00
C GLU A 59 33.60 -15.30 14.46
N PRO A 60 33.43 -15.09 13.13
CA PRO A 60 32.13 -14.76 12.57
C PRO A 60 31.10 -15.86 12.84
N LYS A 61 29.82 -15.48 12.99
CA LYS A 61 28.72 -16.45 13.09
C LYS A 61 28.76 -17.40 11.88
N PRO A 62 28.35 -18.68 12.01
CA PRO A 62 28.39 -19.65 10.91
C PRO A 62 27.73 -19.16 9.61
N MET A 63 26.58 -18.49 9.70
CA MET A 63 25.90 -17.89 8.54
C MET A 63 26.74 -16.82 7.84
N VAL A 64 27.47 -16.01 8.61
CA VAL A 64 28.35 -14.97 8.06
C VAL A 64 29.54 -15.61 7.37
N ARG A 65 30.17 -16.58 8.04
CA ARG A 65 31.30 -17.33 7.50
C ARG A 65 30.94 -18.06 6.21
N ASP A 66 29.77 -18.71 6.16
CA ASP A 66 29.29 -19.38 4.94
C ASP A 66 29.13 -18.41 3.76
N LEU A 67 28.69 -17.17 3.97
CA LEU A 67 28.65 -16.18 2.89
C LEU A 67 30.07 -15.88 2.34
N PHE A 68 31.08 -15.77 3.18
CA PHE A 68 32.45 -15.52 2.68
C PHE A 68 33.06 -16.75 2.01
N GLU A 69 32.86 -17.95 2.56
CA GLU A 69 33.43 -19.18 2.02
C GLU A 69 32.67 -19.68 0.78
N SER A 70 31.34 -19.70 0.82
CA SER A 70 30.50 -20.29 -0.21
C SER A 70 30.13 -19.31 -1.32
N TYR A 71 29.78 -18.05 -1.00
CA TYR A 71 29.48 -17.03 -2.03
C TYR A 71 30.76 -16.40 -2.56
N SER A 72 31.56 -15.82 -1.67
CA SER A 72 32.73 -15.02 -2.05
C SER A 72 33.97 -15.86 -2.39
N LYS A 73 33.95 -17.17 -2.10
CA LYS A 73 35.07 -18.11 -2.32
C LYS A 73 36.36 -17.74 -1.59
N VAL A 74 36.26 -17.01 -0.48
CA VAL A 74 37.40 -16.71 0.38
C VAL A 74 37.82 -18.01 1.08
N PRO A 75 39.12 -18.39 1.06
CA PRO A 75 39.58 -19.57 1.78
C PRO A 75 39.24 -19.49 3.28
N PRO A 76 38.79 -20.59 3.94
CA PRO A 76 38.36 -20.56 5.34
C PRO A 76 39.39 -19.96 6.32
N ALA A 77 40.69 -20.15 6.05
CA ALA A 77 41.78 -19.61 6.85
C ALA A 77 41.94 -18.09 6.73
N ASP A 78 41.45 -17.50 5.63
CA ASP A 78 41.67 -16.10 5.29
C ASP A 78 40.46 -15.21 5.58
N VAL A 79 39.28 -15.78 5.85
CA VAL A 79 38.01 -15.05 6.04
C VAL A 79 38.15 -13.86 7.00
N VAL A 80 38.69 -14.08 8.20
CA VAL A 80 38.82 -13.03 9.22
C VAL A 80 39.80 -11.94 8.79
N ALA A 81 40.94 -12.33 8.20
CA ALA A 81 41.96 -11.40 7.75
C ALA A 81 41.45 -10.54 6.56
N HIS A 82 40.75 -11.17 5.61
CA HIS A 82 40.11 -10.52 4.48
C HIS A 82 39.08 -9.47 4.92
N ILE A 83 38.13 -9.87 5.77
CA ILE A 83 37.10 -8.96 6.28
C ILE A 83 37.73 -7.77 7.02
N LYS A 84 38.72 -8.03 7.88
CA LYS A 84 39.41 -7.00 8.65
C LYS A 84 40.11 -5.99 7.74
N HIS A 85 40.84 -6.48 6.73
CA HIS A 85 41.55 -5.62 5.79
C HIS A 85 40.60 -4.67 5.05
N VAL A 86 39.54 -5.21 4.43
CA VAL A 86 38.59 -4.40 3.65
C VAL A 86 37.82 -3.43 4.57
N ARG A 87 37.43 -3.87 5.78
CA ARG A 87 36.78 -3.00 6.78
C ARG A 87 37.67 -1.83 7.14
N ASP A 88 38.95 -2.07 7.44
CA ASP A 88 39.90 -1.03 7.85
C ASP A 88 40.09 0.02 6.75
N GLU A 89 40.20 -0.39 5.48
CA GLU A 89 40.28 0.55 4.35
C GLU A 89 38.97 1.33 4.16
N ALA A 90 37.81 0.67 4.25
CA ALA A 90 36.52 1.33 4.18
C ALA A 90 36.32 2.34 5.34
N PHE A 91 36.82 2.02 6.54
CA PHE A 91 36.72 2.89 7.72
C PHE A 91 37.49 4.20 7.54
N LYS A 92 38.57 4.22 6.73
CA LYS A 92 39.33 5.44 6.39
C LYS A 92 38.54 6.41 5.51
N ILE A 93 37.58 5.91 4.73
CA ILE A 93 36.69 6.77 3.95
C ILE A 93 35.76 7.53 4.89
N TYR A 94 35.17 6.82 5.84
CA TYR A 94 34.40 7.41 6.93
C TYR A 94 34.17 6.42 8.08
N PRO A 95 34.23 6.87 9.35
CA PRO A 95 34.28 5.98 10.50
C PRO A 95 32.87 5.58 10.97
N TYR A 96 32.09 4.93 10.10
CA TYR A 96 30.72 4.53 10.42
C TYR A 96 30.66 3.60 11.65
N PRO A 97 29.67 3.79 12.55
CA PRO A 97 29.43 2.88 13.66
C PRO A 97 29.32 1.41 13.26
N CYS A 98 28.61 1.10 12.17
CA CYS A 98 28.42 -0.27 11.69
C CYS A 98 29.72 -0.91 11.16
N LEU A 99 30.68 -0.12 10.66
CA LEU A 99 32.00 -0.61 10.27
C LEU A 99 32.90 -0.81 11.50
N GLY A 100 32.93 0.19 12.40
CA GLY A 100 33.80 0.17 13.56
C GLY A 100 33.50 -0.97 14.53
N ASN A 101 32.22 -1.32 14.71
CA ASN A 101 31.79 -2.36 15.66
C ASN A 101 31.45 -3.72 15.01
N TRP A 102 31.86 -3.94 13.75
CA TRP A 102 31.51 -5.13 12.97
C TRP A 102 30.01 -5.34 12.70
N GLY A 103 29.18 -4.31 12.94
CA GLY A 103 27.73 -4.34 12.80
C GLY A 103 27.25 -4.62 11.37
N PHE A 104 28.04 -4.34 10.35
CA PHE A 104 27.71 -4.71 8.96
C PHE A 104 27.71 -6.23 8.73
N LEU A 105 28.43 -7.03 9.56
CA LEU A 105 28.37 -8.49 9.50
C LEU A 105 27.09 -9.06 10.12
N ASN A 106 26.24 -8.21 10.71
CA ASN A 106 24.96 -8.60 11.25
C ASN A 106 23.88 -8.49 10.16
N PHE A 107 23.75 -9.54 9.33
CA PHE A 107 22.80 -9.67 8.21
C PHE A 107 21.35 -9.67 8.68
N SER A 108 20.91 -8.50 9.09
CA SER A 108 19.65 -8.26 9.79
C SER A 108 18.45 -8.69 8.99
N VAL A 109 18.52 -8.56 7.67
CA VAL A 109 17.47 -9.00 6.77
C VAL A 109 17.29 -10.51 6.84
N GLY A 110 18.39 -11.27 6.95
CA GLY A 110 18.39 -12.74 6.99
C GLY A 110 17.83 -13.35 8.27
N GLU A 111 17.88 -12.60 9.37
CA GLU A 111 17.33 -12.98 10.67
C GLU A 111 15.92 -12.39 10.89
N GLY A 112 15.42 -11.58 9.96
CA GLY A 112 14.15 -10.86 10.07
C GLY A 112 12.91 -11.76 9.83
N PRO A 113 11.75 -11.43 10.43
CA PRO A 113 10.54 -12.25 10.33
C PRO A 113 9.99 -12.39 8.90
N ALA A 114 10.24 -11.40 8.02
CA ALA A 114 9.78 -11.41 6.64
C ALA A 114 10.76 -12.08 5.66
N TYR A 115 11.92 -12.58 6.11
CA TYR A 115 13.00 -12.98 5.20
C TYR A 115 12.60 -14.08 4.20
N GLN A 116 11.90 -15.12 4.67
CA GLN A 116 11.47 -16.22 3.81
C GLN A 116 10.45 -15.77 2.74
N GLU A 117 9.57 -14.82 3.09
CA GLU A 117 8.64 -14.21 2.15
C GLU A 117 9.40 -13.42 1.07
N ILE A 118 10.36 -12.58 1.49
CA ILE A 118 11.19 -11.79 0.57
C ILE A 118 11.92 -12.71 -0.41
N LEU A 119 12.58 -13.77 0.08
CA LEU A 119 13.28 -14.73 -0.79
C LEU A 119 12.35 -15.35 -1.83
N ALA A 120 11.17 -15.85 -1.40
CA ALA A 120 10.22 -16.49 -2.30
C ALA A 120 9.70 -15.52 -3.38
N ARG A 121 9.38 -14.29 -2.99
CA ARG A 121 8.83 -13.26 -3.88
C ARG A 121 9.83 -12.77 -4.91
N VAL A 122 11.05 -12.43 -4.48
CA VAL A 122 12.08 -11.91 -5.41
C VAL A 122 12.53 -13.00 -6.39
N LYS A 123 12.62 -14.27 -5.94
CA LYS A 123 12.81 -15.42 -6.84
C LYS A 123 11.70 -15.59 -7.87
N SER A 124 10.49 -15.16 -7.53
CA SER A 124 9.31 -15.21 -8.41
C SER A 124 9.16 -13.98 -9.30
N GLY A 125 10.06 -13.00 -9.21
CA GLY A 125 10.14 -11.87 -10.13
C GLY A 125 9.94 -10.49 -9.50
N ASP A 126 9.59 -10.41 -8.22
CA ASP A 126 9.48 -9.13 -7.50
C ASP A 126 10.81 -8.38 -7.45
N GLN A 127 10.75 -7.05 -7.37
CA GLN A 127 11.90 -6.17 -7.26
C GLN A 127 12.15 -5.78 -5.80
N TYR A 128 13.42 -5.85 -5.40
CA TYR A 128 13.88 -5.53 -4.04
C TYR A 128 14.83 -4.34 -4.07
N LEU A 129 14.61 -3.36 -3.19
CA LEU A 129 15.49 -2.21 -2.99
C LEU A 129 16.11 -2.21 -1.60
N ASP A 130 17.43 -2.13 -1.52
CA ASP A 130 18.18 -1.86 -0.29
C ASP A 130 18.47 -0.35 -0.17
N LEU A 131 17.78 0.34 0.75
CA LEU A 131 17.87 1.78 0.95
C LEU A 131 18.86 2.12 2.07
N GLY A 132 19.91 2.85 1.71
CA GLY A 132 21.07 3.08 2.59
C GLY A 132 22.01 1.88 2.62
N CYS A 133 22.30 1.31 1.45
CA CYS A 133 22.91 -0.01 1.31
C CYS A 133 24.37 -0.09 1.80
N CYS A 134 25.08 1.04 1.96
CA CYS A 134 26.51 1.07 2.26
C CYS A 134 27.32 0.17 1.30
N MET A 135 27.89 -0.95 1.78
CA MET A 135 28.64 -1.90 0.95
C MET A 135 27.75 -2.92 0.21
N GLY A 136 26.43 -2.92 0.45
CA GLY A 136 25.48 -3.86 -0.15
C GLY A 136 25.62 -5.28 0.40
N GLN A 137 25.82 -5.42 1.72
CA GLN A 137 25.96 -6.72 2.36
C GLN A 137 24.63 -7.49 2.50
N ASP A 138 23.52 -6.79 2.78
CA ASP A 138 22.22 -7.42 3.00
C ASP A 138 21.69 -8.03 1.69
N LEU A 139 21.81 -7.33 0.57
CA LEU A 139 21.43 -7.87 -0.75
C LEU A 139 22.28 -9.09 -1.16
N ARG A 140 23.57 -9.13 -0.83
CA ARG A 140 24.44 -10.28 -1.17
C ARG A 140 24.05 -11.53 -0.39
N LYS A 141 23.56 -11.35 0.84
CA LYS A 141 22.95 -12.44 1.59
C LYS A 141 21.69 -12.97 0.89
N LEU A 142 20.86 -12.12 0.27
CA LEU A 142 19.73 -12.58 -0.56
C LEU A 142 20.22 -13.33 -1.80
N VAL A 143 21.22 -12.80 -2.50
CA VAL A 143 21.76 -13.40 -3.73
C VAL A 143 22.37 -14.78 -3.45
N HIS A 144 23.13 -14.91 -2.36
CA HIS A 144 23.64 -16.20 -1.89
C HIS A 144 22.54 -17.23 -1.64
N ASP A 145 21.39 -16.79 -1.11
CA ASP A 145 20.22 -17.63 -0.88
C ASP A 145 19.40 -17.88 -2.16
N GLY A 146 19.89 -17.47 -3.32
CA GLY A 146 19.35 -17.80 -4.65
C GLY A 146 18.44 -16.74 -5.24
N VAL A 147 18.45 -15.50 -4.74
CA VAL A 147 17.78 -14.38 -5.39
C VAL A 147 18.55 -13.96 -6.67
N PRO A 148 17.89 -13.79 -7.82
CA PRO A 148 18.53 -13.24 -9.02
C PRO A 148 18.98 -11.80 -8.78
N SER A 149 20.29 -11.52 -8.85
CA SER A 149 20.85 -10.21 -8.51
C SER A 149 20.32 -9.07 -9.40
N GLU A 150 19.92 -9.35 -10.63
CA GLU A 150 19.31 -8.38 -11.55
C GLU A 150 17.94 -7.86 -11.08
N LYS A 151 17.32 -8.53 -10.10
CA LYS A 151 16.07 -8.10 -9.45
C LYS A 151 16.32 -7.23 -8.22
N THR A 152 17.58 -7.00 -7.86
CA THR A 152 17.96 -6.21 -6.69
C THR A 152 18.48 -4.83 -7.11
N PHE A 153 18.10 -3.84 -6.32
CA PHE A 153 18.48 -2.44 -6.43
C PHE A 153 19.10 -2.01 -5.12
N ALA A 154 20.07 -1.11 -5.17
CA ALA A 154 20.76 -0.62 -4.00
C ALA A 154 20.96 0.89 -4.13
N VAL A 155 20.55 1.62 -3.09
CA VAL A 155 20.65 3.08 -3.07
C VAL A 155 21.47 3.51 -1.87
N ASP A 156 22.47 4.33 -2.13
CA ASP A 156 23.20 5.10 -1.13
C ASP A 156 23.67 6.40 -1.78
N VAL A 157 24.19 7.34 -1.02
CA VAL A 157 24.71 8.60 -1.55
C VAL A 157 26.20 8.55 -1.73
N LYS A 158 26.85 7.54 -1.14
CA LYS A 158 28.29 7.35 -1.17
C LYS A 158 28.64 6.10 -1.95
N GLU A 159 28.80 6.30 -3.25
CA GLU A 159 29.23 5.24 -4.17
C GLU A 159 30.62 4.67 -3.81
N ASP A 160 31.47 5.44 -3.13
CA ASP A 160 32.81 5.01 -2.67
C ASP A 160 32.79 3.67 -1.90
N PHE A 161 31.68 3.35 -1.21
CA PHE A 161 31.55 2.11 -0.43
C PHE A 161 31.25 0.87 -1.28
N TRP A 162 30.81 1.03 -2.53
CA TRP A 162 30.44 -0.12 -3.38
C TRP A 162 31.67 -0.88 -3.87
N GLU A 163 32.78 -0.18 -4.13
CA GLU A 163 34.06 -0.83 -4.47
C GLU A 163 34.57 -1.69 -3.32
N PHE A 164 34.48 -1.20 -2.07
CA PHE A 164 34.76 -2.04 -0.89
C PHE A 164 33.79 -3.21 -0.77
N GLY A 165 32.52 -3.05 -1.16
CA GLY A 165 31.59 -4.18 -1.28
C GLY A 165 32.07 -5.24 -2.28
N TYR A 166 32.49 -4.82 -3.47
CA TYR A 166 33.03 -5.73 -4.48
C TYR A 166 34.32 -6.42 -4.03
N GLU A 167 35.20 -5.72 -3.32
CA GLU A 167 36.42 -6.30 -2.74
C GLU A 167 36.11 -7.26 -1.58
N MET A 168 35.16 -6.89 -0.71
CA MET A 168 34.73 -7.69 0.44
C MET A 168 34.15 -9.04 -0.02
N PHE A 169 33.31 -9.05 -1.06
CA PHE A 169 32.56 -10.21 -1.49
C PHE A 169 33.03 -10.84 -2.81
N LEU A 170 34.08 -10.28 -3.43
CA LEU A 170 34.74 -10.79 -4.63
C LEU A 170 33.81 -11.05 -5.82
N ASP A 171 32.81 -10.17 -6.00
CA ASP A 171 31.66 -10.42 -6.88
C ASP A 171 31.45 -9.37 -7.98
N LYS A 172 32.44 -8.52 -8.26
CA LYS A 172 32.37 -7.43 -9.26
C LYS A 172 31.91 -7.88 -10.65
N LEU A 173 32.23 -9.11 -11.03
CA LEU A 173 31.88 -9.67 -12.34
C LEU A 173 30.57 -10.48 -12.33
N SER A 174 30.08 -10.88 -11.15
CA SER A 174 28.93 -11.78 -11.01
C SER A 174 27.68 -11.08 -10.48
N LEU A 175 27.82 -10.02 -9.70
CA LEU A 175 26.70 -9.29 -9.12
C LEU A 175 26.09 -8.33 -10.16
N GLN A 176 24.82 -8.55 -10.51
CA GLN A 176 24.07 -7.72 -11.46
C GLN A 176 23.10 -6.74 -10.78
N THR A 177 23.30 -6.47 -9.50
CA THR A 177 22.52 -5.49 -8.73
C THR A 177 22.66 -4.09 -9.33
N HIS A 178 21.54 -3.37 -9.42
CA HIS A 178 21.52 -2.00 -9.91
C HIS A 178 21.81 -1.04 -8.76
N PHE A 179 23.02 -0.47 -8.75
CA PHE A 179 23.41 0.55 -7.77
C PHE A 179 23.05 1.95 -8.28
N VAL A 180 22.44 2.77 -7.42
CA VAL A 180 21.99 4.12 -7.74
C VAL A 180 22.48 5.09 -6.68
N GLN A 181 23.26 6.09 -7.09
CA GLN A 181 23.76 7.12 -6.18
C GLN A 181 22.69 8.20 -6.04
N ALA A 182 22.00 8.25 -4.91
CA ALA A 182 20.88 9.18 -4.76
C ALA A 182 20.57 9.56 -3.33
N ASP A 183 20.18 10.82 -3.14
CA ASP A 183 19.61 11.31 -1.89
C ASP A 183 18.09 11.11 -1.87
N ILE A 184 17.58 10.42 -0.85
CA ILE A 184 16.14 10.20 -0.67
C ILE A 184 15.34 11.51 -0.55
N PHE A 185 15.98 12.61 -0.16
CA PHE A 185 15.33 13.92 -0.04
C PHE A 185 15.47 14.79 -1.30
N ASP A 186 16.23 14.32 -2.30
CA ASP A 186 16.37 14.99 -3.58
C ASP A 186 15.36 14.40 -4.58
N ALA A 187 14.30 15.17 -4.84
CA ALA A 187 13.22 14.79 -5.76
C ALA A 187 13.68 14.67 -7.21
N ASP A 188 14.80 15.30 -7.58
CA ASP A 188 15.33 15.29 -8.96
C ASP A 188 16.37 14.18 -9.19
N SER A 189 16.72 13.42 -8.14
CA SER A 189 17.70 12.34 -8.21
C SER A 189 17.25 11.18 -9.10
N GLN A 190 18.20 10.31 -9.46
CA GLN A 190 17.94 9.11 -10.25
C GLN A 190 16.96 8.12 -9.57
N LEU A 191 16.63 8.32 -8.29
CA LEU A 191 15.57 7.55 -7.61
C LEU A 191 14.22 7.65 -8.29
N LYS A 192 13.91 8.74 -9.02
CA LYS A 192 12.64 8.85 -9.77
C LYS A 192 12.49 7.75 -10.84
N ASP A 193 13.63 7.21 -11.28
CA ASP A 193 13.67 6.05 -12.15
C ASP A 193 13.37 4.75 -11.40
N LEU A 194 12.87 4.78 -10.16
CA LEU A 194 12.33 3.62 -9.44
C LEU A 194 10.89 3.83 -8.94
N ASP A 195 10.29 5.01 -9.16
CA ASP A 195 8.93 5.32 -8.70
C ASP A 195 7.91 4.31 -9.22
N GLY A 196 7.09 3.77 -8.31
CA GLY A 196 6.06 2.78 -8.63
C GLY A 196 6.59 1.44 -9.14
N ARG A 197 7.86 1.09 -8.91
CA ARG A 197 8.45 -0.16 -9.44
C ARG A 197 8.81 -1.18 -8.38
N MET A 198 9.14 -0.76 -7.17
CA MET A 198 9.64 -1.66 -6.14
C MET A 198 8.50 -2.40 -5.46
N ASN A 199 8.62 -3.71 -5.27
CA ASN A 199 7.66 -4.47 -4.46
C ASN A 199 8.09 -4.50 -2.98
N ILE A 200 9.40 -4.48 -2.72
CA ILE A 200 9.99 -4.60 -1.38
C ILE A 200 11.09 -3.56 -1.19
N VAL A 201 11.04 -2.80 -0.10
CA VAL A 201 12.10 -1.86 0.31
C VAL A 201 12.64 -2.26 1.67
N ASN A 202 13.92 -2.57 1.74
CA ASN A 202 14.65 -2.69 3.00
C ASN A 202 15.24 -1.33 3.40
N ALA A 203 14.97 -0.89 4.62
CA ALA A 203 15.47 0.36 5.19
C ALA A 203 16.18 0.09 6.53
N ALA A 204 17.15 -0.84 6.50
CA ALA A 204 17.93 -1.18 7.68
C ALA A 204 18.86 -0.01 8.07
N SER A 205 18.88 0.33 9.37
CA SER A 205 19.70 1.40 9.93
C SER A 205 19.53 2.77 9.24
N PHE A 206 18.33 3.05 8.72
CA PHE A 206 18.07 4.24 7.90
C PHE A 206 17.24 5.32 8.61
N PHE A 207 16.00 5.06 9.02
CA PHE A 207 15.12 6.14 9.51
C PHE A 207 15.61 6.78 10.81
N HIS A 208 16.23 5.99 11.71
CA HIS A 208 16.76 6.49 12.98
C HIS A 208 17.86 7.57 12.85
N LEU A 209 18.36 7.82 11.63
CA LEU A 209 19.31 8.88 11.31
C LEU A 209 18.68 10.27 11.31
N PHE A 210 17.35 10.37 11.27
CA PHE A 210 16.64 11.62 11.04
C PHE A 210 15.69 11.96 12.20
N GLY A 211 15.43 13.25 12.39
CA GLY A 211 14.34 13.72 13.24
C GLY A 211 12.98 13.37 12.63
N ARG A 212 11.93 13.35 13.46
CA ARG A 212 10.59 12.87 13.10
C ARG A 212 10.04 13.46 11.79
N THR A 213 10.19 14.76 11.56
CA THR A 213 9.72 15.42 10.33
C THR A 213 10.39 14.85 9.08
N LYS A 214 11.72 14.68 9.12
CA LYS A 214 12.47 14.11 7.99
C LYS A 214 12.19 12.61 7.83
N GLN A 215 11.93 11.89 8.91
CA GLN A 215 11.51 10.48 8.82
C GLN A 215 10.19 10.34 8.06
N ILE A 216 9.21 11.22 8.32
CA ILE A 216 7.95 11.26 7.56
C ILE A 216 8.22 11.58 6.09
N THR A 217 9.05 12.59 5.80
CA THR A 217 9.42 12.91 4.40
C THR A 217 10.06 11.71 3.69
N ALA A 218 11.01 11.03 4.34
CA ALA A 218 11.66 9.85 3.78
C ALA A 218 10.67 8.69 3.60
N ALA A 219 9.79 8.46 4.57
CA ALA A 219 8.78 7.40 4.50
C ALA A 219 7.81 7.64 3.34
N LYS A 220 7.35 8.88 3.14
CA LYS A 220 6.53 9.27 1.98
C LYS A 220 7.26 9.03 0.66
N ARG A 221 8.57 9.28 0.61
CA ARG A 221 9.38 8.95 -0.57
C ARG A 221 9.47 7.44 -0.80
N VAL A 222 9.64 6.65 0.26
CA VAL A 222 9.60 5.17 0.16
C VAL A 222 8.24 4.70 -0.38
N VAL A 223 7.13 5.30 0.05
CA VAL A 223 5.80 5.00 -0.50
C VAL A 223 5.74 5.27 -2.01
N GLN A 224 6.37 6.33 -2.51
CA GLN A 224 6.41 6.63 -3.96
C GLN A 224 7.27 5.63 -4.76
N LEU A 225 8.30 5.05 -4.16
CA LEU A 225 9.15 4.04 -4.80
C LEU A 225 8.44 2.69 -4.92
N LEU A 226 7.54 2.41 -3.98
CA LEU A 226 6.75 1.18 -3.98
C LEU A 226 5.67 1.19 -5.04
N LYS A 227 5.38 0.00 -5.58
CA LYS A 227 4.16 -0.23 -6.35
C LYS A 227 2.92 0.04 -5.48
N PRO A 228 1.83 0.61 -6.03
CA PRO A 228 0.58 0.81 -5.29
C PRO A 228 -0.26 -0.48 -5.20
N GLU A 229 0.37 -1.64 -5.01
CA GLU A 229 -0.28 -2.95 -4.97
C GLU A 229 -0.19 -3.58 -3.57
N ALA A 230 -1.22 -4.32 -3.17
CA ALA A 230 -1.19 -4.98 -1.87
C ALA A 230 -0.14 -6.10 -1.83
N GLY A 231 0.49 -6.22 -0.67
CA GLY A 231 1.72 -6.99 -0.53
C GLY A 231 2.99 -6.17 -0.72
N SER A 232 2.93 -4.91 -1.14
CA SER A 232 4.09 -4.02 -1.08
C SER A 232 4.62 -3.91 0.35
N LEU A 233 5.93 -4.09 0.51
CA LEU A 233 6.55 -4.38 1.79
C LEU A 233 7.70 -3.42 2.10
N ILE A 234 7.75 -2.92 3.33
CA ILE A 234 8.89 -2.19 3.87
C ILE A 234 9.39 -2.95 5.09
N VAL A 235 10.67 -3.29 5.09
CA VAL A 235 11.29 -4.03 6.18
C VAL A 235 12.53 -3.31 6.69
N GLY A 236 12.95 -3.63 7.90
CA GLY A 236 14.25 -3.19 8.37
C GLY A 236 14.48 -3.43 9.85
N ARG A 237 15.69 -3.06 10.27
CA ARG A 237 16.11 -3.03 11.68
C ARG A 237 16.81 -1.72 11.95
N GLN A 238 16.48 -1.03 13.04
CA GLN A 238 17.07 0.25 13.38
C GLN A 238 17.25 0.45 14.89
N GLY A 239 17.94 1.52 15.29
CA GLY A 239 18.00 1.92 16.70
C GLY A 239 16.62 2.34 17.22
N GLY A 240 16.24 1.81 18.38
CA GLY A 240 15.01 2.13 19.09
C GLY A 240 15.25 2.23 20.59
N ARG A 241 14.24 2.73 21.31
CA ARG A 241 14.27 2.89 22.77
C ARG A 241 12.95 2.41 23.36
N ALA A 242 12.94 2.00 24.63
CA ALA A 242 11.69 1.74 25.34
C ALA A 242 10.87 3.04 25.49
N ASP A 243 11.56 4.09 25.94
CA ASP A 243 11.04 5.45 25.99
C ASP A 243 11.42 6.17 24.69
N ALA A 244 10.46 6.24 23.76
CA ALA A 244 10.64 6.96 22.50
C ALA A 244 10.90 8.46 22.75
N GLY A 245 11.73 9.08 21.92
CA GLY A 245 12.01 10.50 22.09
C GLY A 245 12.98 11.09 21.07
N GLY A 246 12.93 12.43 20.98
CA GLY A 246 13.89 13.21 20.24
C GLY A 246 15.27 13.17 20.91
N LEU A 247 16.29 12.92 20.11
CA LEU A 247 17.69 13.09 20.46
C LEU A 247 18.18 14.35 19.75
N VAL A 248 18.53 15.37 20.53
CA VAL A 248 19.28 16.52 20.04
C VAL A 248 20.75 16.20 20.31
N TYR A 249 21.53 16.08 19.24
CA TYR A 249 22.98 16.03 19.37
C TYR A 249 23.46 17.46 19.60
N ASP A 250 24.42 17.68 20.50
CA ASP A 250 24.92 19.02 20.89
C ASP A 250 25.75 19.71 19.78
N SER A 251 25.52 19.35 18.52
CA SER A 251 25.82 20.22 17.39
C SER A 251 24.52 20.87 16.93
N LYS A 252 24.53 22.21 16.86
CA LYS A 252 23.40 23.15 16.69
C LYS A 252 22.39 22.88 15.54
N THR A 253 22.48 21.76 14.81
CA THR A 253 21.71 21.47 13.59
C THR A 253 21.21 20.02 13.45
N MET A 254 21.55 19.11 14.37
CA MET A 254 21.33 17.67 14.18
C MET A 254 20.31 17.07 15.15
N THR A 255 19.21 16.54 14.61
CA THR A 255 18.15 15.87 15.37
C THR A 255 17.92 14.46 14.85
N ALA A 256 17.75 13.50 15.75
CA ALA A 256 17.26 12.17 15.48
C ALA A 256 16.02 11.88 16.33
N PHE A 257 15.14 11.00 15.88
CA PHE A 257 14.03 10.51 16.70
C PHE A 257 14.08 8.99 16.74
N TRP A 258 14.26 8.44 17.94
CA TRP A 258 14.38 6.99 18.11
C TRP A 258 13.08 6.45 18.67
N HIS A 259 12.47 5.57 17.89
CA HIS A 259 11.14 5.06 18.13
C HIS A 259 11.14 3.87 19.10
N ASN A 260 10.01 3.71 19.77
CA ASN A 260 9.51 2.42 20.26
C ASN A 260 8.45 1.90 19.25
N PRO A 261 7.93 0.66 19.40
CA PRO A 261 6.90 0.15 18.49
C PRO A 261 5.66 1.05 18.34
N ASP A 262 5.21 1.68 19.43
CA ASP A 262 4.01 2.53 19.42
C ASP A 262 4.20 3.78 18.58
N THR A 263 5.27 4.55 18.85
CA THR A 263 5.58 5.77 18.09
C THR A 263 5.99 5.48 16.65
N TRP A 264 6.50 4.28 16.35
CA TRP A 264 6.73 3.83 14.98
C TRP A 264 5.41 3.63 14.22
N THR A 265 4.43 3.00 14.89
CA THR A 265 3.08 2.83 14.37
C THR A 265 2.39 4.19 14.14
N GLU A 266 2.54 5.13 15.06
CA GLU A 266 2.02 6.50 14.90
C GLU A 266 2.63 7.24 13.70
N LEU A 267 3.94 7.08 13.47
CA LEU A 267 4.60 7.68 12.31
C LEU A 267 3.99 7.16 11.00
N TRP A 268 3.83 5.84 10.88
CA TRP A 268 3.28 5.21 9.67
C TRP A 268 1.79 5.46 9.48
N LYS A 269 1.04 5.64 10.56
CA LYS A 269 -0.33 6.15 10.50
C LYS A 269 -0.38 7.55 9.88
N GLN A 270 0.50 8.46 10.31
CA GLN A 270 0.58 9.80 9.74
C GLN A 270 1.01 9.76 8.26
N VAL A 271 2.01 8.93 7.92
CA VAL A 271 2.44 8.73 6.52
C VAL A 271 1.25 8.29 5.68
N GLY A 272 0.50 7.29 6.13
CA GLY A 272 -0.69 6.80 5.43
C GLY A 272 -1.75 7.88 5.17
N GLN A 273 -2.04 8.72 6.15
CA GLN A 273 -2.95 9.86 6.00
C GLN A 273 -2.46 10.87 4.95
N GLU A 274 -1.16 11.16 4.93
CA GLU A 274 -0.56 12.13 4.01
C GLU A 274 -0.34 11.60 2.59
N THR A 275 -0.36 10.28 2.39
CA THR A 275 -0.18 9.62 1.08
C THR A 275 -1.45 8.96 0.54
N GLY A 276 -2.55 8.95 1.31
CA GLY A 276 -3.79 8.27 0.91
C GLY A 276 -3.68 6.74 0.88
N THR A 277 -2.81 6.17 1.73
CA THR A 277 -2.53 4.72 1.80
C THR A 277 -2.75 4.19 3.21
N GLU A 278 -2.98 2.90 3.39
CA GLU A 278 -3.08 2.28 4.72
C GLU A 278 -1.98 1.22 4.93
N TRP A 279 -1.38 1.18 6.11
CA TRP A 279 -0.23 0.33 6.40
C TRP A 279 -0.42 -0.49 7.66
N LYS A 280 -0.20 -1.81 7.57
CA LYS A 280 -0.05 -2.69 8.73
C LYS A 280 1.37 -2.54 9.23
N VAL A 281 1.56 -2.22 10.51
CA VAL A 281 2.90 -2.00 11.09
C VAL A 281 3.11 -3.03 12.18
N GLU A 282 4.13 -3.86 12.01
CA GLU A 282 4.63 -4.77 13.04
C GLU A 282 6.02 -4.29 13.43
N ALA A 283 6.24 -4.01 14.71
CA ALA A 283 7.54 -3.59 15.21
C ALA A 283 7.83 -4.20 16.58
N THR A 284 9.06 -4.68 16.77
CA THR A 284 9.48 -5.34 18.00
C THR A 284 10.82 -4.79 18.43
N LEU A 285 10.92 -4.39 19.70
CA LEU A 285 12.18 -4.01 20.32
C LEU A 285 12.88 -5.26 20.86
N GLY A 286 14.13 -5.48 20.46
CA GLY A 286 14.96 -6.56 20.95
C GLY A 286 15.40 -6.36 22.41
N GLU A 287 16.26 -7.27 22.89
CA GLU A 287 16.74 -7.26 24.28
C GLU A 287 18.14 -6.66 24.43
N GLU A 288 18.97 -6.71 23.38
CA GLU A 288 20.38 -6.27 23.42
C GLU A 288 20.51 -4.75 23.58
N ASP A 289 21.31 -4.31 24.57
CA ASP A 289 21.64 -2.90 24.78
C ASP A 289 22.83 -2.47 23.90
N LEU A 290 22.54 -1.62 22.92
CA LEU A 290 23.52 -1.16 21.93
C LEU A 290 24.63 -0.30 22.54
N SER A 291 24.37 0.40 23.64
CA SER A 291 25.41 1.20 24.31
C SER A 291 26.52 0.30 24.89
N LYS A 292 26.13 -0.86 25.42
CA LYS A 292 27.05 -1.87 25.97
C LYS A 292 27.81 -2.56 24.84
N ARG A 293 27.12 -2.94 23.77
CA ARG A 293 27.72 -3.53 22.57
C ARG A 293 28.78 -2.61 21.96
N MET A 294 28.46 -1.33 21.82
CA MET A 294 29.34 -0.33 21.21
C MET A 294 30.39 0.26 22.16
N LYS A 295 30.36 -0.10 23.45
CA LYS A 295 31.28 0.36 24.49
C LYS A 295 31.42 1.90 24.55
N THR A 296 30.34 2.63 24.25
CA THR A 296 30.35 4.10 24.14
C THR A 296 29.20 4.73 24.93
N LYS A 297 29.48 5.89 25.53
CA LYS A 297 28.46 6.74 26.18
C LYS A 297 27.69 7.62 25.19
N LEU A 298 28.09 7.63 23.92
CA LEU A 298 27.47 8.43 22.86
C LEU A 298 26.10 7.87 22.45
N VAL A 299 25.95 6.56 22.54
CA VAL A 299 24.67 5.85 22.39
C VAL A 299 24.01 5.81 23.78
N PRO A 300 22.80 6.38 23.93
CA PRO A 300 22.11 6.36 25.22
C PRO A 300 21.93 4.93 25.74
N SER A 301 22.12 4.74 27.04
CA SER A 301 21.85 3.47 27.72
C SER A 301 20.42 3.00 27.49
N GLY A 302 20.22 1.69 27.34
CA GLY A 302 18.89 1.11 27.07
C GLY A 302 18.41 1.27 25.62
N THR A 303 19.27 1.76 24.71
CA THR A 303 19.02 1.69 23.27
C THR A 303 19.06 0.23 22.84
N ARG A 304 18.10 -0.20 22.01
CA ARG A 304 18.04 -1.57 21.49
C ARG A 304 17.77 -1.55 19.99
N PHE A 305 18.00 -2.66 19.31
CA PHE A 305 17.50 -2.80 17.95
C PHE A 305 15.98 -2.96 17.96
N MET A 306 15.30 -2.25 17.06
CA MET A 306 13.91 -2.45 16.72
C MET A 306 13.82 -3.01 15.30
N THR A 307 13.22 -4.18 15.15
CA THR A 307 12.87 -4.74 13.83
C THR A 307 11.48 -4.31 13.45
N PHE A 308 11.23 -4.06 12.17
CA PHE A 308 9.90 -3.71 11.68
C PHE A 308 9.58 -4.35 10.33
N VAL A 309 8.29 -4.62 10.14
CA VAL A 309 7.66 -5.02 8.88
C VAL A 309 6.44 -4.14 8.70
N ILE A 310 6.36 -3.44 7.57
CA ILE A 310 5.26 -2.55 7.24
C ILE A 310 4.71 -3.00 5.90
N GLN A 311 3.43 -3.35 5.86
CA GLN A 311 2.79 -3.91 4.69
C GLN A 311 1.63 -3.01 4.23
N LEU A 312 1.56 -2.74 2.93
CA LEU A 312 0.43 -1.99 2.38
C LEU A 312 -0.84 -2.81 2.55
N ILE A 313 -1.78 -2.29 3.35
CA ILE A 313 -3.12 -2.85 3.53
C ILE A 313 -3.97 -2.33 2.37
N ASN A 314 -4.71 -3.23 1.71
CA ASN A 314 -5.67 -2.81 0.69
C ASN A 314 -7.04 -3.48 0.86
N ILE A 315 -7.57 -3.47 2.09
CA ILE A 315 -8.96 -3.86 2.40
C ILE A 315 -9.96 -3.04 1.57
N HIS A 316 -9.63 -1.78 1.25
CA HIS A 316 -10.41 -0.91 0.39
C HIS A 316 -10.42 -1.39 -1.08
N SER A 317 -9.30 -1.84 -1.64
CA SER A 317 -9.32 -2.37 -3.02
C SER A 317 -10.10 -3.68 -3.13
N ALA A 318 -9.97 -4.58 -2.16
CA ALA A 318 -10.82 -5.77 -2.10
C ALA A 318 -12.31 -5.38 -2.03
N PHE A 319 -12.65 -4.36 -1.24
CA PHE A 319 -14.02 -3.83 -1.16
C PHE A 319 -14.50 -3.25 -2.51
N HIS A 320 -13.70 -2.40 -3.16
CA HIS A 320 -14.05 -1.76 -4.43
C HIS A 320 -14.11 -2.73 -5.61
N ALA A 321 -13.33 -3.81 -5.57
CA ALA A 321 -13.37 -4.89 -6.55
C ALA A 321 -14.53 -5.87 -6.33
N GLY A 322 -15.31 -5.71 -5.25
CA GLY A 322 -16.41 -6.61 -4.90
C GLY A 322 -15.97 -7.92 -4.25
N ALA A 323 -14.71 -8.05 -3.83
CA ALA A 323 -14.17 -9.20 -3.12
C ALA A 323 -14.57 -9.19 -1.62
N TYR A 324 -15.86 -9.08 -1.35
CA TYR A 324 -16.41 -8.84 -0.01
C TYR A 324 -16.05 -9.93 1.01
N GLN A 325 -15.96 -11.20 0.60
CA GLN A 325 -15.55 -12.27 1.51
C GLN A 325 -14.11 -12.06 1.99
N GLN A 326 -13.21 -11.63 1.11
CA GLN A 326 -11.82 -11.32 1.47
C GLN A 326 -11.74 -10.16 2.47
N VAL A 327 -12.64 -9.17 2.35
CA VAL A 327 -12.77 -8.07 3.33
C VAL A 327 -13.18 -8.60 4.72
N LEU A 328 -14.09 -9.59 4.78
CA LEU A 328 -14.51 -10.19 6.05
C LEU A 328 -13.41 -11.02 6.70
N ASP A 329 -12.72 -11.82 5.89
CA ASP A 329 -11.65 -12.73 6.30
C ASP A 329 -10.37 -11.98 6.72
N PHE A 330 -10.26 -10.69 6.37
CA PHE A 330 -9.11 -9.86 6.70
C PHE A 330 -8.91 -9.76 8.23
N ASP A 331 -7.70 -10.07 8.71
CA ASP A 331 -7.36 -9.92 10.13
C ASP A 331 -7.15 -8.44 10.49
N THR A 332 -7.98 -7.95 11.41
CA THR A 332 -8.00 -6.55 11.86
C THR A 332 -7.41 -6.37 13.26
N SER A 333 -6.90 -7.44 13.88
CA SER A 333 -6.36 -7.42 15.25
C SER A 333 -5.18 -6.45 15.43
N SER A 334 -4.42 -6.23 14.35
CA SER A 334 -3.24 -5.37 14.31
C SER A 334 -3.55 -3.90 14.02
N PHE A 335 -4.82 -3.53 13.82
CA PHE A 335 -5.18 -2.18 13.39
C PHE A 335 -5.24 -1.23 14.59
N SER A 336 -4.81 0.01 14.37
CA SER A 336 -4.90 1.05 15.42
C SER A 336 -6.37 1.35 15.77
N SER A 337 -6.61 1.83 16.99
CA SER A 337 -7.95 2.21 17.46
C SER A 337 -8.67 3.22 16.57
N ALA A 338 -7.93 4.09 15.86
CA ALA A 338 -8.51 5.05 14.93
C ALA A 338 -9.02 4.43 13.63
N ASN A 339 -8.52 3.25 13.25
CA ASN A 339 -8.96 2.53 12.05
C ASN A 339 -10.04 1.49 12.38
N ALA A 340 -10.31 1.24 13.67
CA ALA A 340 -11.32 0.29 14.11
C ALA A 340 -12.71 0.61 13.53
N LEU A 341 -13.12 1.89 13.54
CA LEU A 341 -14.41 2.30 13.01
C LEU A 341 -14.49 2.21 11.47
N PRO A 342 -13.59 2.82 10.68
CA PRO A 342 -13.60 2.69 9.22
C PRO A 342 -13.61 1.24 8.72
N VAL A 343 -12.81 0.38 9.34
CA VAL A 343 -12.73 -1.04 8.94
C VAL A 343 -13.96 -1.82 9.35
N ARG A 344 -14.52 -1.54 10.54
CA ARG A 344 -15.80 -2.10 10.94
C ARG A 344 -16.90 -1.70 9.95
N VAL A 345 -16.92 -0.45 9.49
CA VAL A 345 -17.85 0.02 8.45
C VAL A 345 -17.67 -0.77 7.15
N LEU A 346 -16.44 -0.99 6.67
CA LEU A 346 -16.20 -1.80 5.47
C LEU A 346 -16.67 -3.25 5.63
N LYS A 347 -16.39 -3.89 6.78
CA LYS A 347 -16.84 -5.25 7.06
C LYS A 347 -18.37 -5.33 7.09
N LEU A 348 -19.05 -4.42 7.78
CA LEU A 348 -20.51 -4.39 7.84
C LEU A 348 -21.13 -4.13 6.46
N ARG A 349 -20.57 -3.21 5.66
CA ARG A 349 -21.02 -2.98 4.27
C ARG A 349 -20.81 -4.22 3.39
N SER A 350 -19.70 -4.94 3.58
CA SER A 350 -19.42 -6.20 2.89
C SER A 350 -20.41 -7.29 3.28
N GLN A 351 -20.80 -7.38 4.55
CA GLN A 351 -21.87 -8.27 5.01
C GLN A 351 -23.21 -7.93 4.35
N ILE A 352 -23.59 -6.65 4.29
CA ILE A 352 -24.80 -6.21 3.58
C ILE A 352 -24.76 -6.65 2.12
N ALA A 353 -23.64 -6.42 1.43
CA ALA A 353 -23.46 -6.81 0.02
C ALA A 353 -23.53 -8.33 -0.20
N LEU A 354 -23.12 -9.13 0.78
CA LEU A 354 -23.25 -10.60 0.78
C LEU A 354 -24.63 -11.09 1.25
N GLY A 355 -25.64 -10.21 1.32
CA GLY A 355 -27.01 -10.57 1.70
C GLY A 355 -27.25 -10.76 3.20
N GLN A 356 -26.30 -10.38 4.06
CA GLN A 356 -26.38 -10.57 5.52
C GLN A 356 -26.97 -9.34 6.24
N ALA A 357 -27.79 -8.54 5.55
CA ALA A 357 -28.37 -7.29 6.07
C ALA A 357 -29.16 -7.48 7.39
N HIS A 358 -29.84 -8.62 7.55
CA HIS A 358 -30.56 -8.94 8.79
C HIS A 358 -29.63 -9.04 10.02
N SER A 359 -28.46 -9.67 9.87
CA SER A 359 -27.46 -9.78 10.94
C SER A 359 -26.92 -8.40 11.33
N VAL A 360 -26.57 -7.59 10.33
CA VAL A 360 -26.04 -6.23 10.54
C VAL A 360 -27.07 -5.34 11.25
N SER A 361 -28.32 -5.36 10.80
CA SER A 361 -29.42 -4.61 11.43
C SER A 361 -29.64 -5.01 12.89
N SER A 362 -29.52 -6.30 13.20
CA SER A 362 -29.67 -6.84 14.56
C SER A 362 -28.50 -6.47 15.46
N GLU A 363 -27.26 -6.60 14.97
CA GLU A 363 -26.04 -6.23 15.71
C GLU A 363 -26.05 -4.73 16.09
N LEU A 364 -26.49 -3.88 15.17
CA LEU A 364 -26.46 -2.43 15.33
C LEU A 364 -27.74 -1.86 15.98
N ALA A 365 -28.67 -2.71 16.44
CA ALA A 365 -30.00 -2.28 16.88
C ALA A 365 -30.01 -1.16 17.94
N SER A 366 -29.02 -1.17 18.86
CA SER A 366 -28.88 -0.18 19.95
C SER A 366 -27.71 0.79 19.74
N GLU A 367 -27.10 0.81 18.57
CA GLU A 367 -25.94 1.64 18.25
C GLU A 367 -26.33 3.13 18.11
N LYS A 368 -25.39 4.02 18.49
CA LYS A 368 -25.61 5.47 18.49
C LYS A 368 -24.56 6.24 17.70
N THR A 369 -23.44 5.59 17.35
CA THR A 369 -22.39 6.17 16.53
C THR A 369 -22.95 6.47 15.13
N ALA A 370 -22.88 7.72 14.68
CA ALA A 370 -23.53 8.18 13.45
C ALA A 370 -23.17 7.32 12.22
N ASP A 371 -21.90 6.97 12.05
CA ASP A 371 -21.41 6.08 10.99
C ASP A 371 -22.11 4.71 10.99
N LEU A 372 -22.23 4.09 12.16
CA LEU A 372 -22.83 2.77 12.30
C LEU A 372 -24.37 2.83 12.25
N VAL A 373 -24.98 3.93 12.69
CA VAL A 373 -26.40 4.19 12.45
C VAL A 373 -26.66 4.29 10.95
N ALA A 374 -25.81 4.97 10.18
CA ALA A 374 -25.96 5.05 8.72
C ALA A 374 -25.86 3.67 8.05
N VAL A 375 -24.91 2.82 8.49
CA VAL A 375 -24.79 1.42 8.02
C VAL A 375 -26.03 0.60 8.39
N LYS A 376 -26.56 0.77 9.60
CA LYS A 376 -27.81 0.13 10.02
C LYS A 376 -28.99 0.55 9.14
N LEU A 377 -29.13 1.85 8.84
CA LEU A 377 -30.21 2.34 7.97
C LEU A 377 -30.11 1.72 6.58
N LEU A 378 -28.90 1.59 6.02
CA LEU A 378 -28.69 0.87 4.77
C LEU A 378 -29.14 -0.60 4.88
N ALA A 379 -28.73 -1.31 5.94
CA ALA A 379 -29.15 -2.70 6.17
C ALA A 379 -30.66 -2.86 6.38
N ASP A 380 -31.31 -1.90 7.04
CA ASP A 380 -32.76 -1.84 7.23
C ASP A 380 -33.49 -1.60 5.90
N PHE A 381 -32.94 -0.73 5.04
CA PHE A 381 -33.48 -0.47 3.71
C PHE A 381 -33.41 -1.71 2.80
N GLU A 382 -32.28 -2.45 2.80
CA GLU A 382 -32.15 -3.69 2.01
C GLU A 382 -33.14 -4.79 2.44
N GLN A 383 -33.67 -4.70 3.67
CA GLN A 383 -34.74 -5.58 4.16
C GLN A 383 -36.15 -5.07 3.80
N GLY A 384 -36.26 -3.98 3.04
CA GLY A 384 -37.52 -3.38 2.64
C GLY A 384 -38.18 -2.49 3.70
N LYS A 385 -37.45 -2.05 4.73
CA LYS A 385 -37.99 -1.09 5.72
C LYS A 385 -37.94 0.33 5.17
N ASP A 386 -38.97 1.12 5.46
CA ASP A 386 -38.97 2.55 5.15
C ASP A 386 -38.14 3.32 6.19
N VAL A 387 -36.95 3.77 5.76
CA VAL A 387 -35.98 4.50 6.57
C VAL A 387 -35.64 5.87 5.99
N VAL A 388 -36.29 6.30 4.91
CA VAL A 388 -35.90 7.49 4.13
C VAL A 388 -35.90 8.75 5.00
N SER A 389 -36.95 8.92 5.82
CA SER A 389 -37.06 10.07 6.73
C SER A 389 -35.96 10.09 7.79
N GLN A 390 -35.56 8.92 8.29
CA GLN A 390 -34.49 8.79 9.29
C GLN A 390 -33.12 9.08 8.66
N ALA A 391 -32.92 8.61 7.43
CA ALA A 391 -31.70 8.85 6.66
C ALA A 391 -31.50 10.34 6.34
N LYS A 392 -32.57 11.04 5.88
CA LYS A 392 -32.54 12.50 5.66
C LYS A 392 -32.13 13.26 6.94
N LYS A 393 -32.77 12.93 8.07
CA LYS A 393 -32.43 13.55 9.36
C LYS A 393 -30.98 13.29 9.78
N LEU A 394 -30.46 12.07 9.57
CA LEU A 394 -29.07 11.74 9.91
C LEU A 394 -28.09 12.54 9.04
N ALA A 395 -28.38 12.68 7.75
CA ALA A 395 -27.54 13.46 6.84
C ALA A 395 -27.57 14.97 7.15
N GLU A 396 -28.69 15.52 7.59
CA GLU A 396 -28.75 16.91 8.08
C GLU A 396 -27.86 17.13 9.30
N GLN A 397 -27.80 16.16 10.21
CA GLN A 397 -27.05 16.26 11.47
C GLN A 397 -25.55 16.00 11.31
N HIS A 398 -25.18 15.02 10.48
CA HIS A 398 -23.81 14.49 10.43
C HIS A 398 -23.22 14.41 9.02
N GLY A 399 -23.98 14.73 7.97
CA GLY A 399 -23.54 14.61 6.58
C GLY A 399 -22.43 15.56 6.17
N GLN A 400 -22.09 16.58 6.97
CA GLN A 400 -20.94 17.46 6.71
C GLN A 400 -19.62 16.86 7.22
N GLU A 401 -19.66 16.03 8.26
CA GLU A 401 -18.48 15.58 9.02
C GLU A 401 -18.20 14.08 8.82
N SER A 402 -19.22 13.27 8.54
CA SER A 402 -19.07 11.81 8.37
C SER A 402 -19.24 11.40 6.91
N LEU A 403 -18.16 10.92 6.31
CA LEU A 403 -18.17 10.29 4.98
C LEU A 403 -19.06 9.04 4.95
N THR A 404 -19.07 8.23 6.02
CA THR A 404 -19.92 7.03 6.09
C THR A 404 -21.41 7.40 5.98
N VAL A 405 -21.82 8.47 6.67
CA VAL A 405 -23.18 9.00 6.56
C VAL A 405 -23.45 9.45 5.13
N GLN A 406 -22.55 10.20 4.50
CA GLN A 406 -22.71 10.63 3.11
C GLN A 406 -22.93 9.45 2.16
N LEU A 407 -22.08 8.42 2.25
CA LEU A 407 -22.14 7.25 1.38
C LEU A 407 -23.38 6.39 1.62
N CYS A 408 -23.63 6.00 2.88
CA CYS A 408 -24.72 5.08 3.21
C CYS A 408 -26.09 5.74 3.00
N VAL A 409 -26.26 7.00 3.43
CA VAL A 409 -27.50 7.74 3.21
C VAL A 409 -27.67 8.08 1.73
N GLY A 410 -26.61 8.46 1.01
CA GLY A 410 -26.65 8.69 -0.43
C GLY A 410 -27.18 7.47 -1.19
N MET A 411 -26.70 6.27 -0.86
CA MET A 411 -27.22 5.02 -1.45
C MET A 411 -28.69 4.77 -1.13
N VAL A 412 -29.12 4.97 0.12
CA VAL A 412 -30.53 4.81 0.54
C VAL A 412 -31.43 5.79 -0.20
N LEU A 413 -31.05 7.07 -0.28
CA LEU A 413 -31.82 8.11 -0.96
C LEU A 413 -31.94 7.83 -2.45
N GLU A 414 -30.84 7.47 -3.13
CA GLU A 414 -30.90 7.15 -4.56
C GLU A 414 -31.81 5.94 -4.83
N ARG A 415 -31.67 4.86 -4.05
CA ARG A 415 -32.50 3.67 -4.21
C ARG A 415 -33.98 3.91 -3.86
N ALA A 416 -34.27 4.93 -3.05
CA ALA A 416 -35.62 5.39 -2.77
C ALA A 416 -36.19 6.33 -3.84
N GLY A 417 -35.41 6.69 -4.87
CA GLY A 417 -35.81 7.63 -5.93
C GLY A 417 -35.64 9.11 -5.58
N GLU A 418 -34.94 9.41 -4.48
CA GLU A 418 -34.69 10.77 -3.97
C GLU A 418 -33.33 11.29 -4.49
N THR A 419 -33.13 11.24 -5.81
CA THR A 419 -31.82 11.45 -6.43
C THR A 419 -31.20 12.82 -6.15
N GLU A 420 -31.99 13.89 -6.17
CA GLU A 420 -31.47 15.24 -5.88
C GLU A 420 -30.93 15.33 -4.44
N ALA A 421 -31.64 14.72 -3.48
CA ALA A 421 -31.21 14.67 -2.09
C ALA A 421 -29.96 13.78 -1.92
N ALA A 422 -29.87 12.67 -2.67
CA ALA A 422 -28.68 11.82 -2.68
C ALA A 422 -27.45 12.59 -3.15
N LEU A 423 -27.56 13.32 -4.27
CA LEU A 423 -26.47 14.14 -4.81
C LEU A 423 -26.09 15.30 -3.89
N ASP A 424 -27.06 15.97 -3.25
CA ASP A 424 -26.79 17.03 -2.26
C ASP A 424 -25.94 16.49 -1.10
N VAL A 425 -26.32 15.34 -0.54
CA VAL A 425 -25.58 14.71 0.56
C VAL A 425 -24.18 14.27 0.12
N LEU A 426 -24.06 13.65 -1.06
CA LEU A 426 -22.76 13.18 -1.56
C LEU A 426 -21.82 14.33 -1.90
N SER A 427 -22.33 15.45 -2.43
CA SER A 427 -21.52 16.62 -2.80
C SER A 427 -20.78 17.27 -1.63
N LYS A 428 -21.15 16.94 -0.38
CA LYS A 428 -20.49 17.41 0.86
C LYS A 428 -19.17 16.70 1.14
N HIS A 429 -18.78 15.72 0.32
CA HIS A 429 -17.52 15.01 0.49
C HIS A 429 -16.31 15.95 0.42
N GLN A 430 -15.28 15.66 1.21
CA GLN A 430 -14.02 16.42 1.19
C GLN A 430 -12.94 15.58 0.50
N GLY A 431 -12.98 15.54 -0.84
CA GLY A 431 -12.02 14.75 -1.64
C GLY A 431 -12.15 13.22 -1.54
N SER A 432 -13.34 12.68 -1.27
CA SER A 432 -13.55 11.23 -1.23
C SER A 432 -13.81 10.66 -2.63
N LEU A 433 -13.00 9.69 -3.04
CA LEU A 433 -13.21 8.98 -4.30
C LEU A 433 -14.41 8.02 -4.25
N ASP A 434 -14.78 7.47 -3.09
CA ASP A 434 -16.00 6.68 -2.92
C ASP A 434 -17.26 7.49 -3.27
N ALA A 435 -17.32 8.74 -2.80
CA ALA A 435 -18.44 9.63 -3.07
C ALA A 435 -18.49 10.03 -4.55
N VAL A 436 -17.33 10.36 -5.14
CA VAL A 436 -17.18 10.62 -6.58
C VAL A 436 -17.69 9.44 -7.41
N ALA A 437 -17.25 8.21 -7.09
CA ALA A 437 -17.65 7.02 -7.80
C ALA A 437 -19.17 6.79 -7.73
N LEU A 438 -19.78 7.03 -6.56
CA LEU A 438 -21.23 6.93 -6.40
C LEU A 438 -21.98 8.02 -7.19
N ILE A 439 -21.47 9.26 -7.21
CA ILE A 439 -22.03 10.34 -8.04
C ILE A 439 -21.96 9.98 -9.53
N VAL A 440 -20.84 9.43 -9.99
CA VAL A 440 -20.67 8.93 -11.37
C VAL A 440 -21.72 7.87 -11.69
N GLN A 441 -21.92 6.89 -10.80
CA GLN A 441 -22.94 5.85 -10.96
C GLN A 441 -24.36 6.44 -11.08
N ILE A 442 -24.72 7.37 -10.19
CA ILE A 442 -26.02 8.05 -10.22
C ILE A 442 -26.22 8.77 -11.56
N HIS A 443 -25.24 9.54 -12.02
CA HIS A 443 -25.34 10.22 -13.31
C HIS A 443 -25.48 9.26 -14.49
N LEU A 444 -24.77 8.12 -14.48
CA LEU A 444 -24.91 7.09 -15.51
C LEU A 444 -26.31 6.45 -15.49
N GLN A 445 -26.89 6.21 -14.31
CA GLN A 445 -28.25 5.68 -14.16
C GLN A 445 -29.32 6.67 -14.67
N GLN A 446 -29.09 7.97 -14.50
CA GLN A 446 -29.91 9.04 -15.08
C GLN A 446 -29.70 9.23 -16.59
N ASN A 447 -28.83 8.43 -17.24
CA ASN A 447 -28.42 8.60 -18.62
C ASN A 447 -27.73 9.96 -18.89
N ARG A 448 -27.13 10.58 -17.86
CA ARG A 448 -26.34 11.82 -17.94
C ARG A 448 -24.85 11.52 -18.03
N THR A 449 -24.45 10.83 -19.10
CA THR A 449 -23.05 10.47 -19.37
C THR A 449 -22.12 11.69 -19.40
N ASP A 450 -22.64 12.85 -19.82
CA ASP A 450 -21.90 14.12 -19.82
C ASP A 450 -21.47 14.57 -18.42
N LEU A 451 -22.34 14.40 -17.42
CA LEU A 451 -22.03 14.75 -16.04
C LEU A 451 -21.13 13.71 -15.39
N ALA A 452 -21.38 12.43 -15.65
CA ALA A 452 -20.53 11.33 -15.18
C ALA A 452 -19.08 11.48 -15.68
N ALA A 453 -18.89 11.76 -16.97
CA ALA A 453 -17.57 11.99 -17.55
C ALA A 453 -16.86 13.20 -16.92
N LYS A 454 -17.58 14.31 -16.73
CA LYS A 454 -17.02 15.51 -16.07
C LYS A 454 -16.58 15.22 -14.63
N GLU A 455 -17.36 14.45 -13.89
CA GLU A 455 -17.03 14.09 -12.50
C GLU A 455 -15.78 13.21 -12.44
N ALA A 456 -15.72 12.14 -13.24
CA ALA A 456 -14.55 11.27 -13.32
C ALA A 456 -13.28 12.04 -13.75
N GLN A 457 -13.38 12.92 -14.75
CA GLN A 457 -12.27 13.77 -15.19
C GLN A 457 -11.83 14.78 -14.14
N ARG A 458 -12.73 15.31 -13.31
CA ARG A 458 -12.36 16.17 -12.18
C ARG A 458 -11.55 15.39 -11.16
N ALA A 459 -11.98 14.18 -10.82
CA ALA A 459 -11.27 13.30 -9.91
C ALA A 459 -9.86 12.93 -10.40
N ARG A 460 -9.74 12.60 -11.69
CA ARG A 460 -8.44 12.29 -12.34
C ARG A 460 -7.37 13.36 -12.14
N LYS A 461 -7.76 14.64 -12.09
CA LYS A 461 -6.79 15.75 -11.93
C LYS A 461 -6.03 15.71 -10.61
N TRP A 462 -6.63 15.15 -9.55
CA TRP A 462 -6.03 15.10 -8.21
C TRP A 462 -5.79 13.68 -7.70
N ALA A 463 -6.28 12.65 -8.39
CA ALA A 463 -6.06 11.24 -8.08
C ALA A 463 -5.68 10.45 -9.35
N GLN A 464 -4.46 10.71 -9.87
CA GLN A 464 -4.02 10.21 -11.18
C GLN A 464 -3.88 8.69 -11.24
N ASP A 465 -3.43 8.05 -10.16
CA ASP A 465 -3.13 6.60 -10.12
C ASP A 465 -4.17 5.80 -9.32
N SER A 466 -5.35 6.38 -9.07
CA SER A 466 -6.37 5.71 -8.27
C SER A 466 -7.12 4.64 -9.08
N LEU A 467 -7.17 3.43 -8.52
CA LEU A 467 -8.02 2.35 -8.99
C LEU A 467 -9.49 2.80 -9.14
N LEU A 468 -10.01 3.54 -8.17
CA LEU A 468 -11.43 3.92 -8.17
C LEU A 468 -11.75 4.94 -9.28
N VAL A 469 -10.79 5.79 -9.64
CA VAL A 469 -10.91 6.67 -10.82
C VAL A 469 -10.85 5.83 -12.10
N ASN A 470 -9.95 4.84 -12.19
CA ASN A 470 -9.89 3.92 -13.33
C ASN A 470 -11.21 3.17 -13.52
N ILE A 471 -11.82 2.68 -12.44
CA ILE A 471 -13.12 2.02 -12.45
C ILE A 471 -14.23 2.99 -12.91
N ALA A 472 -14.28 4.20 -12.34
CA ALA A 472 -15.30 5.18 -12.68
C ALA A 472 -15.23 5.62 -14.16
N GLU A 473 -14.02 5.87 -14.69
CA GLU A 473 -13.82 6.16 -16.11
C GLU A 473 -14.16 4.96 -16.99
N SER A 474 -13.91 3.74 -16.52
CA SER A 474 -14.29 2.51 -17.24
C SER A 474 -15.81 2.38 -17.33
N TRP A 475 -16.58 2.68 -16.29
CA TRP A 475 -18.05 2.71 -16.35
C TRP A 475 -18.57 3.74 -17.35
N VAL A 476 -17.97 4.94 -17.37
CA VAL A 476 -18.28 5.96 -18.38
C VAL A 476 -17.94 5.46 -19.77
N GLY A 477 -16.76 4.86 -19.96
CA GLY A 477 -16.31 4.31 -21.23
C GLY A 477 -17.21 3.18 -21.76
N MET A 478 -17.68 2.29 -20.89
CA MET A 478 -18.66 1.26 -21.23
C MET A 478 -19.99 1.85 -21.71
N ARG A 479 -20.34 3.06 -21.26
CA ARG A 479 -21.54 3.77 -21.71
C ARG A 479 -21.34 4.52 -23.03
N GLU A 480 -20.16 5.05 -23.27
CA GLU A 480 -19.79 5.77 -24.50
C GLU A 480 -19.57 4.81 -25.69
N GLY A 481 -18.93 3.68 -25.43
CA GLY A 481 -18.62 2.65 -26.42
C GLY A 481 -17.51 2.99 -27.40
N GLY A 482 -17.41 2.21 -28.48
CA GLY A 482 -16.33 2.30 -29.46
C GLY A 482 -14.99 1.85 -28.88
N GLU A 483 -13.91 2.61 -29.11
CA GLU A 483 -12.57 2.30 -28.60
C GLU A 483 -12.51 2.26 -27.07
N LYS A 484 -13.47 2.89 -26.38
CA LYS A 484 -13.56 2.92 -24.93
C LYS A 484 -13.83 1.56 -24.31
N TYR A 485 -14.44 0.62 -25.04
CA TYR A 485 -14.62 -0.75 -24.57
C TYR A 485 -13.27 -1.43 -24.30
N GLN A 486 -12.28 -1.21 -25.17
CA GLN A 486 -10.96 -1.79 -25.02
C GLN A 486 -10.21 -1.17 -23.83
N SER A 487 -10.34 0.14 -23.61
CA SER A 487 -9.76 0.79 -22.44
C SER A 487 -10.35 0.28 -21.13
N ALA A 488 -11.67 0.13 -21.06
CA ALA A 488 -12.36 -0.39 -19.88
C ALA A 488 -12.02 -1.87 -19.63
N PHE A 489 -11.88 -2.67 -20.69
CA PHE A 489 -11.49 -4.08 -20.60
C PHE A 489 -10.19 -4.27 -19.81
N TYR A 490 -9.12 -3.52 -20.10
CA TYR A 490 -7.85 -3.70 -19.40
C TYR A 490 -7.95 -3.48 -17.90
N VAL A 491 -8.75 -2.49 -17.47
CA VAL A 491 -8.99 -2.22 -16.04
C VAL A 491 -9.77 -3.37 -15.40
N PHE A 492 -10.80 -3.89 -16.07
CA PHE A 492 -11.60 -4.98 -15.53
C PHE A 492 -10.88 -6.33 -15.55
N GLU A 493 -10.04 -6.59 -16.55
CA GLU A 493 -9.19 -7.78 -16.63
C GLU A 493 -8.16 -7.80 -15.50
N GLU A 494 -7.50 -6.66 -15.22
CA GLU A 494 -6.55 -6.54 -14.12
C GLU A 494 -7.22 -6.85 -12.77
N LEU A 495 -8.43 -6.32 -12.55
CA LEU A 495 -9.24 -6.61 -11.36
C LEU A 495 -9.63 -8.08 -11.23
N ALA A 496 -10.01 -8.70 -12.35
CA ALA A 496 -10.48 -10.07 -12.40
C ALA A 496 -9.37 -11.11 -12.24
N THR A 497 -8.13 -10.77 -12.63
CA THR A 497 -6.98 -11.69 -12.58
C THR A 497 -6.12 -11.55 -11.33
N THR A 498 -6.20 -10.41 -10.64
CA THR A 498 -5.46 -10.17 -9.40
C THR A 498 -6.08 -10.91 -8.22
N SER A 499 -5.36 -11.85 -7.62
CA SER A 499 -5.87 -12.77 -6.58
C SER A 499 -6.57 -12.09 -5.39
N GLN A 500 -6.14 -10.88 -5.02
CA GLN A 500 -6.66 -10.09 -3.90
C GLN A 500 -7.91 -9.26 -4.27
N SER A 501 -8.25 -9.15 -5.55
CA SER A 501 -9.41 -8.40 -6.04
C SER A 501 -10.38 -9.26 -6.87
N THR A 502 -9.98 -10.45 -7.30
CA THR A 502 -10.83 -11.37 -8.05
C THR A 502 -12.10 -11.67 -7.25
N SER A 503 -13.23 -11.42 -7.90
CA SER A 503 -14.58 -11.61 -7.38
C SER A 503 -15.55 -11.93 -8.53
N PRO A 504 -16.74 -12.49 -8.25
CA PRO A 504 -17.79 -12.63 -9.27
C PRO A 504 -18.10 -11.29 -9.95
N HIS A 505 -18.07 -10.19 -9.20
CA HIS A 505 -18.31 -8.84 -9.73
C HIS A 505 -17.26 -8.41 -10.76
N SER A 506 -15.97 -8.56 -10.43
CA SER A 506 -14.86 -8.22 -11.34
C SER A 506 -14.87 -9.07 -12.62
N LEU A 507 -15.17 -10.37 -12.49
CA LEU A 507 -15.27 -11.30 -13.62
C LEU A 507 -16.46 -10.97 -14.52
N VAL A 508 -17.60 -10.58 -13.95
CA VAL A 508 -18.74 -10.06 -14.72
C VAL A 508 -18.37 -8.78 -15.45
N ALA A 509 -17.65 -7.85 -14.82
CA ALA A 509 -17.21 -6.62 -15.47
C ALA A 509 -16.29 -6.91 -16.68
N GLN A 510 -15.33 -7.82 -16.51
CA GLN A 510 -14.50 -8.32 -17.60
C GLN A 510 -15.37 -8.93 -18.71
N ALA A 511 -16.25 -9.88 -18.38
CA ALA A 511 -17.11 -10.54 -19.36
C ALA A 511 -18.01 -9.57 -20.14
N VAL A 512 -18.58 -8.57 -19.47
CA VAL A 512 -19.41 -7.55 -20.14
C VAL A 512 -18.56 -6.76 -21.14
N SER A 513 -17.33 -6.38 -20.79
CA SER A 513 -16.44 -5.72 -21.75
C SER A 513 -16.08 -6.61 -22.95
N GLU A 514 -15.83 -7.91 -22.72
CA GLU A 514 -15.58 -8.88 -23.79
C GLU A 514 -16.79 -9.09 -24.71
N LEU A 515 -18.01 -9.14 -24.15
CA LEU A 515 -19.25 -9.20 -24.93
C LEU A 515 -19.39 -7.98 -25.85
N HIS A 516 -19.09 -6.79 -25.36
CA HIS A 516 -19.09 -5.56 -26.16
C HIS A 516 -18.00 -5.55 -27.25
N LEU A 517 -16.88 -6.23 -27.02
CA LEU A 517 -15.79 -6.42 -27.99
C LEU A 517 -16.05 -7.58 -28.97
N GLY A 518 -17.15 -8.33 -28.81
CA GLY A 518 -17.51 -9.48 -29.64
C GLY A 518 -16.70 -10.75 -29.35
N ARG A 519 -15.99 -10.80 -28.23
CA ARG A 519 -15.12 -11.91 -27.79
C ARG A 519 -15.90 -12.88 -26.91
N LEU A 520 -16.80 -13.63 -27.56
CA LEU A 520 -17.73 -14.53 -26.86
C LEU A 520 -17.04 -15.67 -26.09
N PRO A 521 -15.98 -16.34 -26.61
CA PRO A 521 -15.28 -17.40 -25.87
C PRO A 521 -14.65 -16.92 -24.57
N GLU A 522 -14.04 -15.73 -24.58
CA GLU A 522 -13.40 -15.11 -23.42
C GLU A 522 -14.46 -14.68 -22.39
N ALA A 523 -15.57 -14.09 -22.86
CA ALA A 523 -16.73 -13.79 -22.02
C ALA A 523 -17.31 -15.06 -21.37
N GLU A 524 -17.40 -16.18 -22.10
CA GLU A 524 -17.85 -17.47 -21.57
C GLU A 524 -16.92 -17.96 -20.47
N ALA A 525 -15.61 -17.91 -20.68
CA ALA A 525 -14.63 -18.31 -19.67
C ALA A 525 -14.76 -17.50 -18.38
N ALA A 526 -14.84 -16.17 -18.47
CA ALA A 526 -14.98 -15.28 -17.33
C ALA A 526 -16.29 -15.52 -16.55
N LEU A 527 -17.43 -15.70 -17.25
CA LEU A 527 -18.72 -15.99 -16.61
C LEU A 527 -18.78 -17.38 -15.97
N GLN A 528 -18.13 -18.38 -16.58
CA GLN A 528 -18.01 -19.73 -15.98
C GLN A 528 -17.12 -19.71 -14.73
N GLN A 529 -16.08 -18.88 -14.71
CA GLN A 529 -15.31 -18.66 -13.49
C GLN A 529 -16.18 -17.96 -12.42
N ALA A 530 -16.94 -16.92 -12.79
CA ALA A 530 -17.80 -16.19 -11.85
C ALA A 530 -18.86 -17.10 -11.20
N ILE A 531 -19.54 -17.94 -12.00
CA ILE A 531 -20.57 -18.86 -11.49
C ILE A 531 -19.97 -19.98 -10.62
N SER A 532 -18.69 -20.35 -10.83
CA SER A 532 -18.00 -21.32 -9.98
C SER A 532 -17.69 -20.77 -8.59
N ILE A 533 -17.51 -19.45 -8.47
CA ILE A 533 -17.27 -18.76 -7.20
C ILE A 533 -18.60 -18.50 -6.48
N ASP A 534 -19.59 -17.97 -7.19
CA ASP A 534 -20.93 -17.72 -6.66
C ASP A 534 -22.01 -18.11 -7.67
N GLY A 535 -22.55 -19.32 -7.50
CA GLY A 535 -23.60 -19.87 -8.35
C GLY A 535 -24.97 -19.18 -8.21
N ALA A 536 -25.14 -18.31 -7.22
CA ALA A 536 -26.38 -17.57 -6.97
C ALA A 536 -26.31 -16.10 -7.42
N SER A 537 -25.18 -15.65 -7.95
CA SER A 537 -24.98 -14.28 -8.41
C SER A 537 -25.97 -13.91 -9.53
N ALA A 538 -26.94 -13.05 -9.20
CA ALA A 538 -27.98 -12.61 -10.13
C ALA A 538 -27.39 -11.90 -11.36
N ASP A 539 -26.36 -11.07 -11.17
CA ASP A 539 -25.65 -10.38 -12.25
C ASP A 539 -24.93 -11.38 -13.18
N THR A 540 -24.30 -12.42 -12.62
CA THR A 540 -23.65 -13.47 -13.42
C THR A 540 -24.66 -14.22 -14.26
N ILE A 541 -25.79 -14.62 -13.66
CA ILE A 541 -26.89 -15.30 -14.36
C ILE A 541 -27.46 -14.41 -15.48
N ALA A 542 -27.69 -13.13 -15.20
CA ALA A 542 -28.20 -12.18 -16.18
C ALA A 542 -27.27 -12.04 -17.40
N ASN A 543 -25.95 -12.02 -17.19
CA ASN A 543 -25.00 -11.93 -18.29
C ASN A 543 -24.80 -13.26 -19.03
N LEU A 544 -24.91 -14.41 -18.34
CA LEU A 544 -24.97 -15.73 -18.99
C LEU A 544 -26.20 -15.85 -19.92
N ILE A 545 -27.34 -15.27 -19.55
CA ILE A 545 -28.53 -15.22 -20.42
C ILE A 545 -28.23 -14.46 -21.71
N VAL A 546 -27.54 -13.32 -21.63
CA VAL A 546 -27.12 -12.53 -22.80
C VAL A 546 -26.18 -13.35 -23.69
N LEU A 547 -25.11 -13.91 -23.11
CA LEU A 547 -24.15 -14.76 -23.83
C LEU A 547 -24.83 -15.94 -24.51
N ASN A 548 -25.66 -16.71 -23.80
CA ASN A 548 -26.34 -17.89 -24.35
C ASN A 548 -27.35 -17.51 -25.44
N THR A 549 -27.98 -16.34 -25.34
CA THR A 549 -28.83 -15.80 -26.41
C THR A 549 -28.00 -15.54 -27.68
N LEU A 550 -26.82 -14.92 -27.54
CA LEU A 550 -25.91 -14.66 -28.67
C LEU A 550 -25.37 -15.96 -29.30
N LEU A 551 -25.14 -17.00 -28.48
CA LEU A 551 -24.68 -18.32 -28.93
C LEU A 551 -25.81 -19.21 -29.48
N GLY A 552 -27.07 -18.77 -29.44
CA GLY A 552 -28.22 -19.57 -29.89
C GLY A 552 -28.58 -20.75 -28.96
N LYS A 553 -28.07 -20.76 -27.73
CA LYS A 553 -28.31 -21.79 -26.69
C LYS A 553 -29.67 -21.54 -26.00
N LYS A 554 -30.76 -21.78 -26.72
CA LYS A 554 -32.13 -21.39 -26.31
C LYS A 554 -32.59 -22.09 -25.03
N ASP A 555 -32.38 -23.39 -24.92
CA ASP A 555 -32.85 -24.18 -23.77
C ASP A 555 -32.14 -23.77 -22.48
N GLU A 556 -30.83 -23.50 -22.56
CA GLU A 556 -30.03 -22.96 -21.46
C GLU A 556 -30.49 -21.55 -21.07
N THR A 557 -30.77 -20.71 -22.07
CA THR A 557 -31.28 -19.35 -21.85
C THR A 557 -32.60 -19.35 -21.09
N ASP A 558 -33.56 -20.19 -21.48
CA ASP A 558 -34.88 -20.24 -20.85
C ASP A 558 -34.82 -20.79 -19.41
N LYS A 559 -33.92 -21.74 -19.14
CA LYS A 559 -33.63 -22.22 -17.78
C LYS A 559 -33.06 -21.11 -16.90
N LEU A 560 -32.05 -20.40 -17.38
CA LEU A 560 -31.42 -19.30 -16.63
C LEU A 560 -32.39 -18.14 -16.40
N LYS A 561 -33.25 -17.80 -17.36
CA LYS A 561 -34.32 -16.79 -17.16
C LYS A 561 -35.26 -17.18 -16.03
N SER A 562 -35.70 -18.44 -16.01
CA SER A 562 -36.56 -18.97 -14.95
C SER A 562 -35.86 -18.93 -13.59
N GLN A 563 -34.57 -19.28 -13.55
CA GLN A 563 -33.74 -19.21 -12.34
C GLN A 563 -33.61 -17.77 -11.84
N LEU A 564 -33.30 -16.81 -12.72
CA LEU A 564 -33.15 -15.39 -12.34
C LEU A 564 -34.46 -14.81 -11.80
N GLN A 565 -35.59 -15.13 -12.43
CA GLN A 565 -36.92 -14.70 -11.97
C GLN A 565 -37.27 -15.25 -10.59
N ALA A 566 -36.88 -16.50 -10.31
CA ALA A 566 -37.13 -17.15 -9.02
C ALA A 566 -36.22 -16.61 -7.90
N THR A 567 -34.95 -16.34 -8.22
CA THR A 567 -33.92 -15.97 -7.23
C THR A 567 -33.85 -14.46 -6.98
N ALA A 568 -34.06 -13.63 -8.01
CA ALA A 568 -33.94 -12.18 -7.93
C ALA A 568 -35.06 -11.49 -8.75
N PRO A 569 -36.32 -11.56 -8.29
CA PRO A 569 -37.47 -11.01 -9.03
C PRO A 569 -37.41 -9.49 -9.24
N GLN A 570 -36.67 -8.78 -8.38
CA GLN A 570 -36.46 -7.33 -8.47
C GLN A 570 -35.21 -6.95 -9.29
N HIS A 571 -34.49 -7.93 -9.85
CA HIS A 571 -33.32 -7.67 -10.68
C HIS A 571 -33.72 -6.83 -11.91
N ARG A 572 -32.88 -5.86 -12.29
CA ARG A 572 -33.17 -4.90 -13.37
C ARG A 572 -33.57 -5.57 -14.69
N ALA A 573 -32.91 -6.67 -15.05
CA ALA A 573 -33.25 -7.40 -16.28
C ALA A 573 -34.68 -7.98 -16.22
N VAL A 574 -35.11 -8.51 -15.07
CA VAL A 574 -36.44 -9.10 -14.89
C VAL A 574 -37.53 -8.04 -14.98
N THR A 575 -37.32 -6.90 -14.30
CA THR A 575 -38.28 -5.79 -14.32
C THR A 575 -38.35 -5.13 -15.71
N ASP A 576 -37.22 -4.96 -16.41
CA ASP A 576 -37.19 -4.45 -17.78
C ASP A 576 -37.91 -5.39 -18.75
N TRP A 577 -37.67 -6.71 -18.70
CA TRP A 577 -38.38 -7.66 -19.56
C TRP A 577 -39.90 -7.63 -19.35
N ALA A 578 -40.34 -7.51 -18.09
CA ALA A 578 -41.77 -7.39 -17.77
C ALA A 578 -42.36 -6.09 -18.36
N ALA A 579 -41.69 -4.96 -18.17
CA ALA A 579 -42.10 -3.68 -18.73
C ALA A 579 -42.14 -3.71 -20.26
N LYS A 580 -41.12 -4.28 -20.93
CA LYS A 580 -41.10 -4.42 -22.40
C LYS A 580 -42.17 -5.35 -22.93
N LYS A 581 -42.53 -6.40 -22.20
CA LYS A 581 -43.64 -7.27 -22.57
C LYS A 581 -44.98 -6.53 -22.51
N GLU A 582 -45.18 -5.70 -21.49
CA GLU A 582 -46.36 -4.83 -21.38
C GLU A 582 -46.40 -3.78 -22.49
N ASP A 583 -45.28 -3.11 -22.76
CA ASP A 583 -45.15 -2.14 -23.85
C ASP A 583 -45.44 -2.77 -25.22
N PHE A 584 -44.92 -3.98 -25.46
CA PHE A 584 -45.19 -4.73 -26.68
C PHE A 584 -46.67 -5.09 -26.81
N ALA A 585 -47.32 -5.55 -25.73
CA ALA A 585 -48.75 -5.85 -25.75
C ALA A 585 -49.59 -4.61 -26.02
N LYS A 586 -49.25 -3.46 -25.41
CA LYS A 586 -49.88 -2.16 -25.68
C LYS A 586 -49.69 -1.72 -27.13
N ALA A 587 -48.50 -1.95 -27.70
CA ALA A 587 -48.22 -1.64 -29.09
C ALA A 587 -49.01 -2.55 -30.03
N ALA A 588 -49.00 -3.87 -29.81
CA ALA A 588 -49.73 -4.85 -30.61
C ALA A 588 -51.24 -4.59 -30.62
N ALA A 589 -51.82 -4.19 -29.48
CA ALA A 589 -53.24 -3.83 -29.38
C ALA A 589 -53.64 -2.62 -30.25
N LYS A 590 -52.68 -1.77 -30.67
CA LYS A 590 -52.94 -0.66 -31.60
C LYS A 590 -53.03 -1.10 -33.06
N TYR A 591 -52.58 -2.32 -33.38
CA TYR A 591 -52.56 -2.85 -34.74
C TYR A 591 -53.57 -3.99 -34.87
N THR A 592 -54.72 -3.71 -35.49
CA THR A 592 -55.68 -4.75 -35.88
C THR A 592 -55.21 -5.38 -37.20
N PRO A 593 -55.06 -6.71 -37.30
CA PRO A 593 -54.74 -7.34 -38.58
C PRO A 593 -55.90 -7.13 -39.56
N MET A 594 -55.62 -6.49 -40.71
CA MET A 594 -56.56 -6.48 -41.84
C MET A 594 -56.38 -7.80 -42.60
N PHE A 595 -57.35 -8.70 -42.48
CA PHE A 595 -57.44 -9.85 -43.36
C PHE A 595 -58.23 -9.43 -44.60
N GLU A 596 -57.62 -9.48 -45.77
CA GLU A 596 -58.36 -9.40 -47.04
C GLU A 596 -59.31 -10.58 -47.10
N VAL A 597 -60.61 -10.31 -47.17
CA VAL A 597 -61.61 -11.34 -47.44
C VAL A 597 -61.44 -11.73 -48.91
N ALA A 598 -60.88 -12.91 -49.16
CA ALA A 598 -60.84 -13.50 -50.50
C ALA A 598 -62.29 -13.59 -51.02
N SER A 599 -62.58 -12.87 -52.10
CA SER A 599 -63.91 -12.79 -52.74
C SER A 599 -64.15 -13.94 -53.70
#